data_AF-A0A3V7IP56-F1
#
_entry.id   AF-A0A3V7IP56-F1
#
_cell.length_a   1.000
_cell.length_b   1.000
_cell.length_c   1.000
_cell.angle_alpha   90.00
_cell.angle_beta   90.00
_cell.angle_gamma   90.00
#
_symmetry.space_group_name_H-M   'P 1'
#
loop_
_entity.id
_entity.type
_entity.pdbx_description
1 polymer ?
#
loop_
_entity_poly.entity_id
_entity_poly.type
_entity_poly.pdbx_seq_one_letter_code
_entity_poly.pdbx_strand_id
1 'polypeptide(L)'
;MVGSHTDGTPEPDFQKQVRLAFENLKATLTAAGCTFDDIVDVTTFHTDPEQQLNDVMAVKQEIFAHPPYPNWTAIGVTWLAGFDFEIKVIARIP
;
A
#
# COMPACT_ATOMS: atom_id res chain seq x y z
N MET A 1 4.71 0.89 4.44
CA MET A 1 4.82 2.01 3.48
C MET A 1 3.54 2.80 3.52
N VAL A 2 3.63 4.13 3.53
CA VAL A 2 2.50 5.04 3.73
C VAL A 2 2.48 6.11 2.63
N GLY A 3 1.33 6.79 2.49
CA GLY A 3 1.13 7.88 1.54
C GLY A 3 1.68 9.21 2.04
N SER A 4 3.00 9.27 2.26
CA SER A 4 3.70 10.47 2.73
C SER A 4 4.24 11.31 1.58
N HIS A 5 4.08 12.63 1.69
CA HIS A 5 4.85 13.60 0.91
C HIS A 5 6.32 13.63 1.36
N THR A 6 7.18 14.33 0.62
CA THR A 6 8.62 14.41 0.90
C THR A 6 8.97 15.12 2.20
N ASP A 7 8.06 15.94 2.74
CA ASP A 7 8.17 16.56 4.06
C ASP A 7 7.68 15.64 5.21
N GLY A 8 7.23 14.43 4.87
CA GLY A 8 6.74 13.43 5.82
C GLY A 8 5.27 13.57 6.20
N THR A 9 4.55 14.57 5.68
CA THR A 9 3.13 14.75 5.96
C THR A 9 2.25 13.76 5.18
N PRO A 10 1.09 13.34 5.71
CA PRO A 10 0.14 12.50 4.99
C PRO A 10 -0.55 13.27 3.87
N GLU A 11 -0.77 12.61 2.73
CA GLU A 11 -1.71 13.11 1.73
C GLU A 11 -3.12 13.16 2.34
N PRO A 12 -3.80 14.33 2.33
CA PRO A 12 -5.07 14.52 3.04
C PRO A 12 -6.27 13.83 2.38
N ASP A 13 -6.24 13.57 1.06
CA ASP A 13 -7.29 12.79 0.39
C ASP A 13 -6.99 11.29 0.52
N PHE A 14 -7.91 10.51 1.09
CA PHE A 14 -7.66 9.10 1.40
C PHE A 14 -7.28 8.26 0.17
N GLN A 15 -8.03 8.38 -0.93
CA GLN A 15 -7.75 7.60 -2.13
C GLN A 15 -6.38 7.99 -2.74
N LYS A 16 -6.03 9.28 -2.74
CA LYS A 16 -4.69 9.73 -3.13
C LYS A 16 -3.61 9.26 -2.15
N GLN A 17 -3.89 9.19 -0.85
CA GLN A 17 -2.98 8.66 0.15
C GLN A 17 -2.66 7.19 -0.11
N VAL A 18 -3.66 6.38 -0.46
CA VAL A 18 -3.46 4.98 -0.87
C VAL A 18 -2.60 4.91 -2.13
N ARG A 19 -2.89 5.71 -3.16
CA ARG A 19 -2.09 5.75 -4.40
C ARG A 19 -0.64 6.13 -4.13
N LEU A 20 -0.43 7.19 -3.34
CA LEU A 20 0.91 7.64 -2.96
C LEU A 20 1.65 6.58 -2.14
N ALA A 21 0.96 5.82 -1.28
CA ALA A 21 1.57 4.71 -0.55
C ALA A 21 2.11 3.62 -1.49
N PHE A 22 1.36 3.30 -2.55
CA PHE A 22 1.80 2.37 -3.58
C PHE A 22 2.93 2.93 -4.45
N GLU A 23 2.91 4.22 -4.78
CA GLU A 23 4.00 4.89 -5.51
C GLU A 23 5.30 4.88 -4.69
N ASN A 24 5.22 5.22 -3.41
CA ASN A 24 6.35 5.16 -2.48
C ASN A 24 6.87 3.71 -2.33
N LEU A 25 5.97 2.72 -2.32
CA LEU A 25 6.34 1.32 -2.29
C LEU A 25 7.08 0.91 -3.57
N LYS A 26 6.57 1.31 -4.74
CA LYS A 26 7.21 1.05 -6.04
C LYS A 26 8.61 1.64 -6.09
N ALA A 27 8.80 2.88 -5.63
CA ALA A 27 10.10 3.53 -5.59
C ALA A 27 11.09 2.74 -4.70
N THR A 28 10.62 2.26 -3.54
CA THR A 28 11.43 1.47 -2.60
C THR A 28 11.82 0.12 -3.18
N LEU A 29 10.87 -0.60 -3.81
CA LEU A 29 11.16 -1.87 -4.50
C LEU A 29 12.15 -1.66 -5.65
N THR A 30 11.95 -0.61 -6.45
CA THR A 30 12.83 -0.27 -7.58
C THR A 30 14.26 -0.01 -7.11
N ALA A 31 14.45 0.68 -5.98
CA ALA A 31 15.77 0.92 -5.40
C ALA A 31 16.50 -0.39 -4.99
N ALA A 32 15.74 -1.46 -4.73
CA ALA A 32 16.26 -2.80 -4.45
C ALA A 32 16.35 -3.72 -5.69
N GLY A 33 16.00 -3.21 -6.89
CA GLY A 33 15.96 -4.01 -8.11
C GLY A 33 14.74 -4.91 -8.27
N CYS A 34 13.70 -4.70 -7.46
CA CYS A 34 12.44 -5.45 -7.50
C CYS A 34 11.31 -4.67 -8.19
N THR A 35 10.28 -5.40 -8.64
CA THR A 35 8.99 -4.84 -9.07
C THR A 35 7.85 -5.34 -8.18
N PHE A 36 6.60 -4.97 -8.49
CA PHE A 36 5.44 -5.54 -7.80
C PHE A 36 5.27 -7.04 -8.05
N ASP A 37 5.83 -7.58 -9.14
CA ASP A 37 5.76 -9.02 -9.47
C ASP A 37 6.65 -9.86 -8.54
N ASP A 38 7.57 -9.23 -7.82
CA ASP A 38 8.44 -9.88 -6.85
C ASP A 38 7.82 -9.97 -5.45
N ILE A 39 6.67 -9.34 -5.22
CA ILE A 39 5.97 -9.40 -3.95
C ILE A 39 5.42 -10.82 -3.71
N VAL A 40 5.77 -11.37 -2.55
CA VAL A 40 5.32 -12.69 -2.09
C VAL A 40 4.40 -12.64 -0.88
N ASP A 41 4.35 -11.50 -0.17
CA ASP A 41 3.44 -11.27 0.95
C ASP A 41 2.93 -9.82 0.98
N VAL A 42 1.62 -9.63 1.19
CA VAL A 42 0.99 -8.30 1.39
C VAL A 42 0.16 -8.29 2.67
N THR A 43 0.49 -7.35 3.55
CA THR A 43 -0.33 -6.99 4.72
C THR A 43 -0.68 -5.51 4.64
N THR A 44 -1.96 -5.16 4.79
CA THR A 44 -2.39 -3.76 4.88
C THR A 44 -3.07 -3.46 6.20
N PHE A 45 -2.84 -2.24 6.69
CA PHE A 45 -3.38 -1.73 7.95
C PHE A 45 -4.25 -0.50 7.66
N HIS A 46 -5.40 -0.43 8.32
CA HIS A 46 -6.46 0.55 8.04
C HIS A 46 -6.95 1.16 9.36
N THR A 47 -7.10 2.48 9.43
CA THR A 47 -7.65 3.16 10.61
C THR A 47 -9.18 3.04 10.70
N ASP A 48 -9.85 2.90 9.56
CA ASP A 48 -11.30 2.70 9.44
C ASP A 48 -11.65 1.81 8.23
N PRO A 49 -11.39 0.49 8.32
CA PRO A 49 -11.54 -0.42 7.18
C PRO A 49 -12.98 -0.46 6.61
N GLU A 50 -14.00 -0.19 7.43
CA GLU A 50 -15.40 -0.20 6.97
C GLU A 50 -15.66 0.88 5.92
N GLN A 51 -15.08 2.07 6.11
CA GLN A 51 -15.20 3.18 5.16
C GLN A 51 -14.12 3.15 4.06
N GLN A 52 -12.98 2.53 4.32
CA GLN A 52 -11.77 2.64 3.50
C GLN A 52 -11.58 1.53 2.46
N LEU A 53 -12.09 0.31 2.71
CA LEU A 53 -11.72 -0.86 1.90
C LEU A 53 -12.11 -0.74 0.41
N ASN A 54 -13.21 -0.07 0.08
CA ASN A 54 -13.63 0.11 -1.31
C ASN A 54 -12.62 0.91 -2.13
N ASP A 55 -12.13 2.02 -1.57
CA ASP A 55 -11.12 2.87 -2.22
C ASP A 55 -9.78 2.13 -2.33
N VAL A 56 -9.39 1.40 -1.29
CA VAL A 56 -8.18 0.56 -1.32
C VAL A 56 -8.28 -0.52 -2.40
N MET A 57 -9.43 -1.17 -2.54
CA MET A 57 -9.65 -2.19 -3.57
C MET A 57 -9.59 -1.62 -4.98
N ALA A 58 -10.17 -0.43 -5.22
CA ALA A 58 -10.09 0.24 -6.51
C ALA A 58 -8.63 0.48 -6.93
N VAL A 59 -7.82 1.05 -6.03
CA VAL A 59 -6.40 1.29 -6.30
C VAL A 59 -5.61 -0.02 -6.45
N LYS A 60 -5.87 -1.01 -5.59
CA LYS A 60 -5.21 -2.32 -5.65
C LYS A 60 -5.48 -3.05 -6.98
N GLN A 61 -6.70 -2.97 -7.51
CA GLN A 61 -7.07 -3.61 -8.78
C GLN A 61 -6.40 -2.97 -9.99
N GLU A 62 -6.15 -1.66 -9.96
CA GLU A 62 -5.38 -0.99 -11.00
C GLU A 62 -3.91 -1.45 -11.02
N ILE A 63 -3.34 -1.72 -9.84
CA ILE A 63 -1.92 -2.09 -9.69
C ILE A 63 -1.69 -3.58 -9.93
N PHE A 64 -2.50 -4.43 -9.31
CA PHE A 64 -2.46 -5.89 -9.49
C PHE A 64 -3.59 -6.32 -10.43
N ALA A 65 -3.53 -5.83 -11.67
CA ALA A 65 -4.61 -5.98 -12.66
C ALA A 65 -4.80 -7.41 -13.19
N HIS A 66 -3.78 -8.26 -13.08
CA HIS A 66 -3.80 -9.60 -13.67
C HIS A 66 -3.28 -10.67 -12.70
N PRO A 67 -3.77 -11.92 -12.79
CA PRO A 67 -3.23 -13.02 -12.01
C PRO A 67 -1.80 -13.40 -12.44
N PRO A 68 -1.01 -14.05 -11.56
CA PRO A 68 -1.37 -14.45 -10.20
C PRO A 68 -1.37 -13.25 -9.23
N TYR A 69 -2.48 -13.04 -8.51
CA TYR A 69 -2.58 -11.99 -7.51
C TYR A 69 -1.74 -12.36 -6.27
N PRO A 70 -1.18 -11.37 -5.55
CA PRO A 70 -0.50 -11.67 -4.29
C PRO A 70 -1.51 -12.19 -3.25
N ASN A 71 -0.99 -12.91 -2.25
CA ASN A 71 -1.76 -13.11 -1.02
C ASN A 71 -2.13 -11.75 -0.41
N TRP A 72 -3.13 -11.69 0.47
CA TRP A 72 -3.47 -10.43 1.12
C TRP A 72 -4.12 -10.63 2.48
N THR A 73 -3.57 -9.98 3.50
CA THR A 73 -4.17 -9.84 4.83
C THR A 73 -4.47 -8.36 5.09
N ALA A 74 -5.71 -8.03 5.44
CA ALA A 74 -6.14 -6.65 5.77
C ALA A 74 -6.58 -6.58 7.25
N ILE A 75 -6.06 -5.60 7.99
CA ILE A 75 -6.21 -5.52 9.45
C ILE A 75 -6.65 -4.10 9.85
N GLY A 76 -7.70 -4.00 10.66
CA GLY A 76 -8.06 -2.74 11.33
C GLY A 76 -7.12 -2.45 12.51
N VAL A 77 -6.59 -1.24 12.58
CA VAL A 77 -5.67 -0.79 13.65
C VAL A 77 -6.13 0.56 14.20
N THR A 78 -5.68 0.90 15.40
CA THR A 78 -6.12 2.14 16.07
C THR A 78 -5.28 3.37 15.72
N TRP A 79 -4.08 3.19 15.16
CA TRP A 79 -3.17 4.30 14.89
C TRP A 79 -2.05 3.93 13.90
N LEU A 80 -1.74 4.83 12.97
CA LEU A 80 -0.67 4.71 11.97
C LEU A 80 0.11 6.03 11.81
N ALA A 81 0.65 6.61 12.88
CA ALA A 81 1.52 7.80 12.79
C ALA A 81 0.96 9.03 12.04
N GLY A 82 -0.37 9.21 12.04
CA GLY A 82 -1.05 10.30 11.32
C GLY A 82 -1.52 9.93 9.90
N PHE A 83 -1.29 8.70 9.46
CA PHE A 83 -1.80 8.12 8.23
C PHE A 83 -3.06 7.29 8.50
N ASP A 84 -3.80 6.97 7.45
CA ASP A 84 -5.00 6.16 7.49
C ASP A 84 -4.81 4.79 6.81
N PHE A 85 -3.78 4.66 5.98
CA PHE A 85 -3.43 3.43 5.28
C PHE A 85 -1.92 3.16 5.36
N GLU A 86 -1.57 1.93 5.70
CA GLU A 86 -0.21 1.42 5.56
C GLU A 86 -0.20 0.07 4.81
N ILE A 87 0.74 -0.08 3.87
CA ILE A 87 1.03 -1.34 3.19
C ILE A 87 2.43 -1.86 3.57
N LYS A 88 2.47 -3.05 4.15
CA LYS A 88 3.70 -3.83 4.40
C LYS A 88 3.77 -4.96 3.38
N VAL A 89 4.93 -5.14 2.75
CA VAL A 89 5.16 -6.25 1.82
C VAL A 89 6.44 -7.01 2.15
N ILE A 90 6.53 -8.23 1.64
CA ILE A 90 7.77 -8.97 1.49
C ILE A 90 7.95 -9.24 0.00
N ALA A 91 9.13 -8.94 -0.54
CA ALA A 91 9.49 -9.24 -1.91
C ALA A 91 10.71 -10.17 -1.96
N ARG A 92 10.76 -11.04 -2.96
CA ARG A 92 11.97 -11.81 -3.26
C ARG A 92 12.94 -10.93 -4.05
N ILE A 93 14.23 -11.01 -3.76
CA ILE A 93 15.25 -10.38 -4.62
C ILE A 93 15.49 -11.34 -5.80
N PRO A 94 15.51 -10.84 -7.05
CA PRO A 94 15.79 -11.65 -8.24
C PRO A 94 17.11 -12.43 -8.19
#